data_AF-A0A2H9REX1-F1
#
_entry.id   AF-A0A2H9REX1-F1
#
_cell.length_a   1.000
_cell.length_b   1.000
_cell.length_c   1.000
_cell.angle_alpha   90.00
_cell.angle_beta   90.00
_cell.angle_gamma   90.00
#
_symmetry.space_group_name_H-M   'P 1'
#
loop_
_entity.id
_entity.type
_entity.pdbx_description
1 polymer ?
#
loop_
_entity_poly.entity_id
_entity_poly.type
_entity_poly.pdbx_seq_one_letter_code
_entity_poly.pdbx_strand_id
1 'polypeptide(L)'
;MAGVNIRQLFEDKQERLGLTWVAGADGADHSLDSATMDASNWGLIGHMNLVHPNWIQVFSATELDYLHSLSPAALAAALSNLGSHKPICLIIAGGTDIPNGLIDFANRSGTPLFRSPLGSVHLMWMVRHYVVKALAESTSRHGVFIDVLGVGVMITGDSGVGKSELALELITRGNGLVADDVVDLYRISPEALEGRCPDLLRDILEVRGLGVLNIRTMFGETAVRRKKSLKLIVHLYRPQSDDLAKLDRLPHSGKEDILGVTIRKVEIPVLAGRNLAVLVEAAARNFVLQQRGIDTMQEFITRQAQQLAED
;
A
#
# COMPACT_ATOMS: atom_id res chain seq x y z
N MET A 1 12.90 -8.26 4.55
CA MET A 1 11.87 -8.80 3.63
C MET A 1 10.52 -8.56 4.24
N ALA A 2 9.52 -8.22 3.42
CA ALA A 2 8.14 -8.07 3.90
C ALA A 2 7.63 -9.44 4.36
N GLY A 3 7.10 -9.51 5.56
CA GLY A 3 6.67 -10.76 6.18
C GLY A 3 5.51 -10.50 7.13
N VAL A 4 4.63 -11.50 7.25
CA VAL A 4 3.57 -11.52 8.26
C VAL A 4 3.91 -12.56 9.31
N ASN A 5 3.83 -12.15 10.58
CA ASN A 5 3.97 -13.04 11.72
C ASN A 5 2.57 -13.33 12.31
N ILE A 6 2.30 -14.57 12.67
CA ILE A 6 0.97 -15.01 13.10
C ILE A 6 0.59 -14.47 14.49
N ARG A 7 1.55 -14.29 15.40
CA ARG A 7 1.35 -13.57 16.67
C ARG A 7 0.92 -12.13 16.42
N GLN A 8 1.61 -11.41 15.52
CA GLN A 8 1.24 -10.04 15.18
C GLN A 8 -0.15 -9.96 14.54
N LEU A 9 -0.49 -10.92 13.67
CA LEU A 9 -1.83 -11.02 13.09
C LEU A 9 -2.90 -11.19 14.17
N PHE A 10 -2.65 -12.06 15.15
CA PHE A 10 -3.54 -12.26 16.28
C PHE A 10 -3.72 -10.96 17.06
N GLU A 11 -2.64 -10.32 17.50
CA GLU A 11 -2.66 -9.09 18.30
C GLU A 11 -3.36 -7.93 17.56
N ASP A 12 -3.02 -7.69 16.29
CA ASP A 12 -3.56 -6.58 15.48
C ASP A 12 -5.05 -6.74 15.13
N LYS A 13 -5.58 -7.95 15.22
CA LYS A 13 -6.93 -8.30 14.76
C LYS A 13 -7.81 -8.92 15.83
N GLN A 14 -7.29 -9.15 17.03
CA GLN A 14 -8.01 -9.82 18.12
C GLN A 14 -9.36 -9.16 18.39
N GLU A 15 -9.35 -7.85 18.67
CA GLU A 15 -10.56 -7.10 19.00
C GLU A 15 -11.53 -7.03 17.81
N ARG A 16 -11.01 -6.65 16.63
CA ARG A 16 -11.83 -6.41 15.44
C ARG A 16 -12.45 -7.68 14.86
N LEU A 17 -11.76 -8.82 14.96
CA LEU A 17 -12.23 -10.10 14.42
C LEU A 17 -12.74 -11.05 15.52
N GLY A 18 -12.70 -10.64 16.79
CA GLY A 18 -13.05 -11.50 17.93
C GLY A 18 -12.21 -12.77 17.98
N LEU A 19 -10.90 -12.68 17.69
CA LEU A 19 -10.03 -13.87 17.68
C LEU A 19 -9.77 -14.37 19.10
N THR A 20 -9.81 -15.68 19.24
CA THR A 20 -9.42 -16.40 20.46
C THR A 20 -8.43 -17.49 20.10
N TRP A 21 -7.39 -17.64 20.91
CA TRP A 21 -6.39 -18.68 20.70
C TRP A 21 -6.91 -20.00 21.27
N VAL A 22 -6.95 -21.06 20.45
CA VAL A 22 -7.46 -22.37 20.86
C VAL A 22 -6.33 -23.38 21.07
N ALA A 23 -5.37 -23.45 20.15
CA ALA A 23 -4.30 -24.46 20.15
C ALA A 23 -3.08 -24.02 19.34
N GLY A 24 -1.97 -24.77 19.44
CA GLY A 24 -0.77 -24.54 18.63
C GLY A 24 0.00 -23.27 19.00
N ALA A 25 0.06 -22.94 20.29
CA ALA A 25 0.76 -21.75 20.79
C ALA A 25 2.26 -21.73 20.44
N ASP A 26 2.88 -22.91 20.28
CA ASP A 26 4.30 -23.06 20.00
C ASP A 26 4.72 -22.55 18.60
N GLY A 27 3.79 -22.44 17.65
CA GLY A 27 4.06 -21.83 16.33
C GLY A 27 3.54 -20.41 16.20
N ALA A 28 3.32 -19.69 17.30
CA ALA A 28 2.91 -18.29 17.24
C ALA A 28 3.86 -17.42 16.42
N ASP A 29 5.15 -17.79 16.40
CA ASP A 29 6.19 -17.04 15.69
C ASP A 29 6.39 -17.52 14.24
N HIS A 30 5.52 -18.40 13.74
CA HIS A 30 5.49 -18.73 12.31
C HIS A 30 5.31 -17.45 11.48
N SER A 31 6.10 -17.34 10.42
CA SER A 31 6.06 -16.21 9.51
C SER A 31 5.93 -16.68 8.07
N LEU A 32 5.16 -15.93 7.29
CA LEU A 32 5.14 -16.03 5.83
C LEU A 32 5.81 -14.80 5.26
N ASP A 33 6.77 -14.97 4.36
CA ASP A 33 7.40 -13.89 3.62
C ASP A 33 6.95 -13.86 2.16
N SER A 34 7.21 -12.73 1.49
CA SER A 34 6.79 -12.53 0.11
C SER A 34 7.46 -13.52 -0.86
N ALA A 35 8.71 -13.88 -0.62
CA ALA A 35 9.46 -14.81 -1.49
C ALA A 35 8.88 -16.23 -1.45
N THR A 36 8.52 -16.72 -0.27
CA THR A 36 7.87 -18.03 -0.07
C THR A 36 6.49 -18.06 -0.71
N MET A 37 5.75 -16.94 -0.62
CA MET A 37 4.45 -16.81 -1.28
C MET A 37 4.59 -16.89 -2.80
N ASP A 38 5.50 -16.11 -3.39
CA ASP A 38 5.72 -16.01 -4.84
C ASP A 38 6.29 -17.31 -5.45
N ALA A 39 7.04 -18.09 -4.66
CA ALA A 39 7.56 -19.39 -5.07
C ALA A 39 6.52 -20.52 -5.03
N SER A 40 5.33 -20.27 -4.46
CA SER A 40 4.27 -21.27 -4.28
C SER A 40 3.06 -20.98 -5.18
N ASN A 41 2.35 -22.04 -5.60
CA ASN A 41 1.05 -21.91 -6.27
C ASN A 41 -0.12 -22.01 -5.28
N TRP A 42 0.13 -21.75 -4.00
CA TRP A 42 -0.86 -21.93 -2.94
C TRP A 42 -1.73 -20.68 -2.79
N GLY A 43 -2.97 -20.89 -2.39
CA GLY A 43 -3.81 -19.76 -2.02
C GLY A 43 -3.30 -19.11 -0.73
N LEU A 44 -3.44 -17.80 -0.61
CA LEU A 44 -3.04 -17.11 0.63
C LEU A 44 -3.94 -17.49 1.81
N ILE A 45 -5.24 -17.42 1.57
CA ILE A 45 -6.27 -17.75 2.55
C ILE A 45 -7.52 -18.24 1.83
N GLY A 46 -8.12 -19.30 2.36
CA GLY A 46 -9.32 -19.89 1.81
C GLY A 46 -9.93 -20.93 2.76
N HIS A 47 -11.08 -21.47 2.37
CA HIS A 47 -11.65 -22.63 3.03
C HIS A 47 -10.69 -23.83 2.99
N MET A 48 -10.92 -24.83 3.85
CA MET A 48 -10.12 -26.05 3.87
C MET A 48 -10.05 -26.66 2.46
N ASN A 49 -8.83 -26.85 1.95
CA ASN A 49 -8.60 -27.47 0.65
C ASN A 49 -7.35 -28.35 0.71
N LEU A 50 -7.54 -29.63 0.38
CA LEU A 50 -6.49 -30.65 0.44
C LEU A 50 -5.79 -30.86 -0.92
N VAL A 51 -6.32 -30.30 -2.00
CA VAL A 51 -5.78 -30.43 -3.37
C VAL A 51 -4.98 -29.19 -3.76
N HIS A 52 -5.56 -28.01 -3.54
CA HIS A 52 -4.92 -26.71 -3.72
C HIS A 52 -4.88 -25.99 -2.37
N PRO A 53 -3.85 -26.25 -1.55
CA PRO A 53 -3.80 -25.79 -0.17
C PRO A 53 -3.72 -24.26 -0.09
N ASN A 54 -4.19 -23.76 1.04
CA ASN A 54 -4.01 -22.36 1.43
C ASN A 54 -2.99 -22.26 2.57
N TRP A 55 -2.19 -21.20 2.59
CA TRP A 55 -1.28 -20.89 3.70
C TRP A 55 -2.06 -20.70 5.01
N ILE A 56 -3.16 -19.94 4.96
CA ILE A 56 -4.11 -19.80 6.06
C ILE A 56 -5.40 -20.56 5.69
N GLN A 57 -5.80 -21.55 6.49
CA GLN A 57 -7.01 -22.31 6.23
C GLN A 57 -8.15 -21.90 7.16
N VAL A 58 -9.31 -21.62 6.57
CA VAL A 58 -10.52 -21.23 7.29
C VAL A 58 -11.50 -22.40 7.29
N PHE A 59 -12.07 -22.70 8.45
CA PHE A 59 -13.05 -23.76 8.64
C PHE A 59 -14.37 -23.12 9.04
N SER A 60 -15.37 -23.23 8.18
CA SER A 60 -16.76 -22.89 8.49
C SER A 60 -17.50 -24.11 9.05
N ALA A 61 -18.78 -23.95 9.37
CA ALA A 61 -19.65 -25.05 9.79
C ALA A 61 -19.58 -26.23 8.80
N THR A 62 -19.59 -25.98 7.49
CA THR A 62 -19.53 -27.03 6.47
C THR A 62 -18.28 -27.89 6.57
N GLU A 63 -17.09 -27.29 6.72
CA GLU A 63 -15.85 -28.05 6.84
C GLU A 63 -15.79 -28.81 8.17
N LEU A 64 -16.31 -28.24 9.25
CA LEU A 64 -16.33 -28.87 10.57
C LEU A 64 -17.31 -30.05 10.60
N ASP A 65 -18.49 -29.89 10.02
CA ASP A 65 -19.49 -30.97 9.91
C ASP A 65 -18.95 -32.13 9.08
N TYR A 66 -18.23 -31.84 7.99
CA TYR A 66 -17.48 -32.85 7.24
C TYR A 66 -16.49 -33.58 8.14
N LEU A 67 -15.64 -32.87 8.89
CA LEU A 67 -14.65 -33.49 9.78
C LEU A 67 -15.29 -34.33 10.89
N HIS A 68 -16.42 -33.89 11.46
CA HIS A 68 -17.20 -34.65 12.45
C HIS A 68 -17.84 -35.92 11.86
N SER A 69 -18.16 -35.92 10.57
CA SER A 69 -18.72 -37.09 9.88
C SER A 69 -17.70 -38.21 9.59
N LEU A 70 -16.40 -37.92 9.70
CA LEU A 70 -15.33 -38.87 9.40
C LEU A 70 -15.12 -39.88 10.54
N SER A 71 -14.75 -41.11 10.18
CA SER A 71 -14.23 -42.06 11.15
C SER A 71 -12.89 -41.58 11.73
N PRO A 72 -12.47 -42.03 12.93
CA PRO A 72 -11.20 -41.61 13.53
C PRO A 72 -9.98 -41.81 12.61
N ALA A 73 -9.95 -42.92 11.85
CA ALA A 73 -8.88 -43.20 10.89
C ALA A 73 -8.91 -42.24 9.69
N ALA A 74 -10.11 -41.94 9.16
CA ALA A 74 -10.27 -41.00 8.06
C ALA A 74 -9.96 -39.56 8.47
N LEU A 75 -10.35 -39.15 9.67
CA LEU A 75 -9.99 -37.84 10.25
C LEU A 75 -8.47 -37.71 10.40
N ALA A 76 -7.80 -38.73 10.95
CA ALA A 76 -6.35 -38.73 11.08
C ALA A 76 -5.65 -38.62 9.70
N ALA A 77 -6.16 -39.32 8.68
CA ALA A 77 -5.63 -39.23 7.31
C ALA A 77 -5.86 -37.83 6.70
N ALA A 78 -7.04 -37.25 6.85
CA ALA A 78 -7.35 -35.90 6.36
C ALA A 78 -6.45 -34.84 7.03
N LEU A 79 -6.27 -34.91 8.35
CA LEU A 79 -5.38 -34.00 9.09
C LEU A 79 -3.91 -34.23 8.77
N SER A 80 -3.50 -35.47 8.47
CA SER A 80 -2.14 -35.74 7.99
C SER A 80 -1.88 -35.09 6.63
N ASN A 81 -2.87 -35.13 5.72
CA ASN A 81 -2.77 -34.46 4.42
C ASN A 81 -2.81 -32.93 4.57
N LEU A 82 -3.59 -32.41 5.52
CA LEU A 82 -3.54 -31.00 5.89
C LEU A 82 -2.12 -30.60 6.35
N GLY A 83 -1.50 -31.42 7.21
CA GLY A 83 -0.18 -31.17 7.78
C GLY A 83 1.00 -31.32 6.82
N SER A 84 0.88 -32.14 5.77
CA SER A 84 1.96 -32.27 4.76
C SER A 84 2.23 -30.96 4.03
N HIS A 85 1.23 -30.08 3.99
CA HIS A 85 1.31 -28.75 3.41
C HIS A 85 1.69 -27.67 4.43
N LYS A 86 1.97 -28.00 5.70
CA LYS A 86 2.46 -27.06 6.73
C LYS A 86 1.75 -25.68 6.69
N PRO A 87 0.41 -25.63 6.85
CA PRO A 87 -0.30 -24.35 6.94
C PRO A 87 0.29 -23.50 8.06
N ILE A 88 0.37 -22.19 7.86
CA ILE A 88 0.94 -21.28 8.87
C ILE A 88 -0.09 -20.93 9.95
N CYS A 89 -1.38 -21.08 9.67
CA CYS A 89 -2.46 -20.75 10.59
C CYS A 89 -3.78 -21.42 10.17
N LEU A 90 -4.58 -21.82 11.16
CA LEU A 90 -5.94 -22.30 11.00
C LEU A 90 -6.92 -21.35 11.70
N ILE A 91 -8.06 -21.06 11.09
CA ILE A 91 -9.08 -20.16 11.65
C ILE A 91 -10.45 -20.83 11.60
N ILE A 92 -11.06 -21.03 12.76
CA ILE A 92 -12.43 -21.51 12.92
C ILE A 92 -13.39 -20.32 12.87
N ALA A 93 -14.35 -20.39 11.95
CA ALA A 93 -15.37 -19.38 11.75
C ALA A 93 -16.70 -19.81 12.39
N GLY A 94 -17.28 -18.92 13.20
CA GLY A 94 -18.57 -19.11 13.83
C GLY A 94 -18.55 -19.91 15.13
N GLY A 95 -19.69 -20.53 15.42
CA GLY A 95 -20.00 -21.16 16.69
C GLY A 95 -19.85 -22.68 16.75
N THR A 96 -19.60 -23.36 15.62
CA THR A 96 -19.54 -24.82 15.57
C THR A 96 -18.38 -25.37 16.40
N ASP A 97 -18.60 -26.50 17.06
CA ASP A 97 -17.58 -27.14 17.89
C ASP A 97 -16.45 -27.71 17.06
N ILE A 98 -15.24 -27.59 17.60
CA ILE A 98 -14.00 -28.00 16.95
C ILE A 98 -13.76 -29.48 17.27
N PRO A 99 -13.58 -30.36 16.27
CA PRO A 99 -13.21 -31.76 16.54
C PRO A 99 -11.90 -31.85 17.34
N ASN A 100 -11.87 -32.67 18.38
CA ASN A 100 -10.66 -32.85 19.23
C ASN A 100 -9.42 -33.21 18.40
N GLY A 101 -9.57 -34.04 17.37
CA GLY A 101 -8.46 -34.40 16.48
C GLY A 101 -7.82 -33.20 15.79
N LEU A 102 -8.58 -32.14 15.48
CA LEU A 102 -8.04 -30.91 14.89
C LEU A 102 -7.26 -30.08 15.91
N ILE A 103 -7.72 -30.04 17.16
CA ILE A 103 -7.01 -29.41 18.29
C ILE A 103 -5.68 -30.14 18.55
N ASP A 104 -5.72 -31.47 18.61
CA ASP A 104 -4.53 -32.30 18.80
C ASP A 104 -3.53 -32.16 17.66
N PHE A 105 -4.04 -32.06 16.42
CA PHE A 105 -3.23 -31.76 15.25
C PHE A 105 -2.54 -30.39 15.37
N ALA A 106 -3.28 -29.35 15.71
CA ALA A 106 -2.75 -27.99 15.86
C ALA A 106 -1.63 -27.94 16.92
N ASN A 107 -1.86 -28.55 18.09
CA ASN A 107 -0.84 -28.65 19.14
C ASN A 107 0.39 -29.44 18.68
N ARG A 108 0.20 -30.63 18.12
CA ARG A 108 1.31 -31.50 17.69
C ARG A 108 2.15 -30.89 16.57
N SER A 109 1.51 -30.22 15.62
CA SER A 109 2.18 -29.59 14.49
C SER A 109 2.75 -28.21 14.82
N GLY A 110 2.41 -27.66 15.99
CA GLY A 110 2.67 -26.27 16.31
C GLY A 110 1.90 -25.30 15.41
N THR A 111 0.83 -25.72 14.71
CA THR A 111 0.08 -24.79 13.84
C THR A 111 -0.90 -23.97 14.68
N PRO A 112 -0.79 -22.63 14.70
CA PRO A 112 -1.75 -21.78 15.41
C PRO A 112 -3.19 -22.03 14.96
N LEU A 113 -4.09 -22.25 15.93
CA LEU A 113 -5.51 -22.44 15.72
C LEU A 113 -6.28 -21.33 16.42
N PHE A 114 -6.94 -20.48 15.64
CA PHE A 114 -7.78 -19.40 16.13
C PHE A 114 -9.25 -19.74 15.99
N ARG A 115 -10.09 -19.14 16.83
CA ARG A 115 -11.54 -19.14 16.68
C ARG A 115 -12.07 -17.72 16.66
N SER A 116 -13.04 -17.47 15.79
CA SER A 116 -13.77 -16.22 15.67
C SER A 116 -15.27 -16.48 15.59
N PRO A 117 -16.12 -15.64 16.21
CA PRO A 117 -17.57 -15.74 16.05
C PRO A 117 -18.07 -15.28 14.67
N LEU A 118 -17.21 -14.68 13.84
CA LEU A 118 -17.58 -14.11 12.54
C LEU A 118 -17.70 -15.18 11.46
N GLY A 119 -18.46 -14.87 10.40
CA GLY A 119 -18.60 -15.73 9.23
C GLY A 119 -17.30 -15.86 8.42
N SER A 120 -17.09 -17.04 7.82
CA SER A 120 -15.85 -17.40 7.11
C SER A 120 -15.49 -16.42 5.98
N VAL A 121 -16.47 -16.01 5.17
CA VAL A 121 -16.25 -15.08 4.05
C VAL A 121 -15.72 -13.73 4.52
N HIS A 122 -16.26 -13.21 5.62
CA HIS A 122 -15.81 -11.94 6.19
C HIS A 122 -14.39 -12.05 6.77
N LEU A 123 -14.11 -13.15 7.49
CA LEU A 123 -12.79 -13.44 8.02
C LEU A 123 -11.74 -13.55 6.92
N MET A 124 -12.04 -14.32 5.87
CA MET A 124 -11.16 -14.46 4.71
C MET A 124 -10.84 -13.11 4.09
N TRP A 125 -11.84 -12.25 3.89
CA TRP A 125 -11.63 -10.92 3.31
C TRP A 125 -10.74 -10.02 4.20
N MET A 126 -11.02 -9.97 5.50
CA MET A 126 -10.26 -9.11 6.44
C MET A 126 -8.83 -9.58 6.64
N VAL A 127 -8.64 -10.88 6.82
CA VAL A 127 -7.31 -11.47 7.01
C VAL A 127 -6.50 -11.40 5.71
N ARG A 128 -7.12 -11.66 4.55
CA ARG A 128 -6.46 -11.48 3.25
C ARG A 128 -5.94 -10.06 3.08
N HIS A 129 -6.77 -9.07 3.37
CA HIS A 129 -6.37 -7.67 3.27
C HIS A 129 -5.18 -7.34 4.19
N TYR A 130 -5.20 -7.86 5.43
CA TYR A 130 -4.09 -7.67 6.37
C TYR A 130 -2.79 -8.30 5.85
N VAL A 131 -2.83 -9.57 5.44
CA VAL A 131 -1.65 -10.30 4.99
C VAL A 131 -1.07 -9.71 3.71
N VAL A 132 -1.91 -9.38 2.72
CA VAL A 132 -1.45 -8.71 1.48
C VAL A 132 -0.78 -7.38 1.80
N LYS A 133 -1.31 -6.60 2.74
CA LYS A 133 -0.70 -5.34 3.17
C LYS A 133 0.65 -5.57 3.87
N ALA A 134 0.78 -6.62 4.67
CA ALA A 134 2.02 -6.95 5.38
C ALA A 134 3.10 -7.51 4.44
N LEU A 135 2.70 -8.23 3.38
CA LEU A 135 3.59 -8.79 2.36
C LEU A 135 3.87 -7.85 1.17
N ALA A 136 3.24 -6.67 1.14
CA ALA A 136 3.36 -5.74 0.03
C ALA A 136 4.83 -5.36 -0.20
N GLU A 137 5.31 -5.54 -1.44
CA GLU A 137 6.61 -5.06 -1.87
C GLU A 137 6.74 -3.56 -1.57
N SER A 138 7.88 -3.15 -1.04
CA SER A 138 8.10 -1.77 -0.64
C SER A 138 9.49 -1.26 -0.97
N THR A 139 9.59 0.06 -1.15
CA THR A 139 10.84 0.79 -1.35
C THR A 139 10.71 2.17 -0.72
N SER A 140 11.83 2.75 -0.28
CA SER A 140 11.85 4.11 0.24
C SER A 140 12.42 5.06 -0.83
N ARG A 141 11.76 6.20 -1.04
CA ARG A 141 12.20 7.24 -1.98
C ARG A 141 12.39 8.55 -1.25
N HIS A 142 13.39 9.32 -1.68
CA HIS A 142 13.64 10.65 -1.14
C HIS A 142 12.77 11.70 -1.84
N GLY A 143 12.18 12.60 -1.07
CA GLY A 143 11.32 13.66 -1.57
C GLY A 143 10.23 14.04 -0.58
N VAL A 144 9.33 14.92 -1.01
CA VAL A 144 8.18 15.34 -0.20
C VAL A 144 6.92 14.79 -0.82
N PHE A 145 6.15 14.02 -0.06
CA PHE A 145 4.89 13.44 -0.51
C PHE A 145 3.71 14.20 0.07
N ILE A 146 2.85 14.74 -0.79
CA ILE A 146 1.79 15.67 -0.43
C ILE A 146 0.50 15.38 -1.21
N ASP A 147 -0.64 15.54 -0.55
CA ASP A 147 -1.98 15.46 -1.14
C ASP A 147 -2.37 16.83 -1.71
N VAL A 148 -2.20 17.00 -3.02
CA VAL A 148 -2.52 18.24 -3.74
C VAL A 148 -3.87 18.09 -4.43
N LEU A 149 -4.89 18.82 -3.96
CA LEU A 149 -6.25 18.78 -4.51
C LEU A 149 -6.82 17.35 -4.66
N GLY A 150 -6.48 16.46 -3.72
CA GLY A 150 -6.92 15.06 -3.74
C GLY A 150 -5.97 14.11 -4.48
N VAL A 151 -4.96 14.62 -5.20
CA VAL A 151 -3.96 13.84 -5.94
C VAL A 151 -2.72 13.64 -5.07
N GLY A 152 -2.25 12.40 -4.93
CA GLY A 152 -0.96 12.16 -4.26
C GLY A 152 0.21 12.51 -5.17
N VAL A 153 0.94 13.56 -4.80
CA VAL A 153 2.06 14.12 -5.56
C VAL A 153 3.36 13.91 -4.79
N MET A 154 4.33 13.24 -5.39
CA MET A 154 5.70 13.14 -4.86
C MET A 154 6.57 14.21 -5.52
N ILE A 155 7.04 15.16 -4.72
CA ILE A 155 7.93 16.24 -5.12
C ILE A 155 9.37 15.76 -4.94
N THR A 156 10.09 15.61 -6.04
CA THR A 156 11.49 15.20 -6.08
C THR A 156 12.38 16.32 -6.62
N GLY A 157 13.69 16.16 -6.53
CA GLY A 157 14.67 17.17 -6.96
C GLY A 157 15.85 17.23 -6.02
N ASP A 158 16.90 17.94 -6.44
CA ASP A 158 18.15 18.02 -5.69
C ASP A 158 17.99 18.63 -4.29
N SER A 159 18.98 18.40 -3.43
CA SER A 159 19.00 19.02 -2.09
C SER A 159 19.01 20.54 -2.20
N GLY A 160 18.14 21.19 -1.41
CA GLY A 160 18.03 22.64 -1.39
C GLY A 160 17.39 23.27 -2.62
N VAL A 161 16.76 22.50 -3.53
CA VAL A 161 16.01 23.05 -4.67
C VAL A 161 14.72 23.78 -4.27
N GLY A 162 14.27 23.63 -3.02
CA GLY A 162 13.07 24.28 -2.49
C GLY A 162 11.88 23.34 -2.24
N LYS A 163 12.11 22.03 -2.07
CA LYS A 163 11.02 21.03 -1.93
C LYS A 163 10.17 21.27 -0.68
N SER A 164 10.81 21.47 0.46
CA SER A 164 10.13 21.64 1.76
C SER A 164 9.46 23.00 1.88
N GLU A 165 10.07 24.05 1.32
CA GLU A 165 9.47 25.38 1.19
C GLU A 165 8.21 25.36 0.32
N LEU A 166 8.27 24.66 -0.82
CA LEU A 166 7.12 24.43 -1.69
C LEU A 166 6.02 23.62 -0.97
N ALA A 167 6.39 22.59 -0.20
CA ALA A 167 5.44 21.82 0.58
C ALA A 167 4.74 22.68 1.63
N LEU A 168 5.47 23.55 2.34
CA LEU A 168 4.91 24.50 3.30
C LEU A 168 3.92 25.47 2.64
N GLU A 169 4.24 25.98 1.45
CA GLU A 169 3.35 26.85 0.67
C GLU A 169 2.07 26.10 0.27
N LEU A 170 2.19 24.86 -0.22
CA LEU A 170 1.05 24.02 -0.58
C LEU A 170 0.17 23.69 0.65
N ILE A 171 0.75 23.39 1.81
CA ILE A 171 0.03 23.15 3.06
C ILE A 171 -0.75 24.40 3.48
N THR A 172 -0.13 25.57 3.39
CA THR A 172 -0.77 26.86 3.69
C THR A 172 -1.98 27.13 2.78
N ARG A 173 -1.98 26.56 1.58
CA ARG A 173 -3.10 26.59 0.61
C ARG A 173 -4.15 25.50 0.83
N GLY A 174 -4.06 24.74 1.93
CA GLY A 174 -5.05 23.72 2.32
C GLY A 174 -4.74 22.30 1.84
N ASN A 175 -3.54 22.06 1.30
CA ASN A 175 -3.11 20.71 0.91
C ASN A 175 -2.56 19.93 2.12
N GLY A 176 -2.49 18.59 2.01
CA GLY A 176 -2.15 17.73 3.15
C GLY A 176 -0.79 17.06 3.04
N LEU A 177 0.12 17.30 3.98
CA LEU A 177 1.41 16.60 4.04
C LEU A 177 1.18 15.10 4.29
N VAL A 178 1.84 14.24 3.51
CA VAL A 178 1.90 12.80 3.79
C VAL A 178 3.22 12.46 4.47
N ALA A 179 4.34 12.86 3.88
CA ALA A 179 5.70 12.58 4.35
C ALA A 179 6.69 13.64 3.84
N ASP A 180 7.75 13.92 4.61
CA ASP A 180 8.90 14.74 4.21
C ASP A 180 10.19 13.91 4.28
N ASP A 181 11.16 14.27 3.44
CA ASP A 181 12.46 13.62 3.22
C ASP A 181 12.39 12.16 2.74
N VAL A 182 11.81 11.24 3.52
CA VAL A 182 11.72 9.81 3.21
C VAL A 182 10.26 9.38 3.10
N VAL A 183 9.93 8.75 1.97
CA VAL A 183 8.59 8.23 1.66
C VAL A 183 8.67 6.73 1.45
N ASP A 184 7.98 5.96 2.30
CA ASP A 184 7.84 4.52 2.11
C ASP A 184 6.70 4.24 1.13
N LEU A 185 7.04 3.68 -0.02
CA LEU A 185 6.11 3.31 -1.07
C LEU A 185 5.83 1.81 -1.02
N TYR A 186 4.55 1.45 -0.97
CA TYR A 186 4.09 0.07 -0.97
C TYR A 186 3.28 -0.22 -2.22
N ARG A 187 3.57 -1.34 -2.89
CA ARG A 187 2.72 -1.84 -3.98
C ARG A 187 1.50 -2.56 -3.41
N ILE A 188 0.35 -1.88 -3.45
CA ILE A 188 -0.91 -2.39 -2.87
C ILE A 188 -1.81 -3.09 -3.89
N SER A 189 -1.53 -2.93 -5.18
CA SER A 189 -2.13 -3.67 -6.29
C SER A 189 -1.19 -3.70 -7.50
N PRO A 190 -1.50 -4.44 -8.57
CA PRO A 190 -0.66 -4.47 -9.77
C PRO A 190 -0.34 -3.10 -10.37
N GLU A 191 -1.25 -2.11 -10.20
CA GLU A 191 -1.17 -0.77 -10.82
C GLU A 191 -1.18 0.38 -9.79
N ALA A 192 -1.09 0.09 -8.49
CA ALA A 192 -1.22 1.12 -7.45
C ALA A 192 -0.10 1.06 -6.41
N LEU A 193 0.50 2.23 -6.21
CA LEU A 193 1.41 2.53 -5.11
C LEU A 193 0.70 3.36 -4.04
N GLU A 194 0.95 3.04 -2.79
CA GLU A 194 0.56 3.83 -1.63
C GLU A 194 1.81 4.32 -0.90
N GLY A 195 1.94 5.63 -0.74
CA GLY A 195 3.01 6.25 0.04
C GLY A 195 2.58 6.51 1.48
N ARG A 196 3.53 6.32 2.39
CA ARG A 196 3.41 6.55 3.84
C ARG A 196 4.67 7.24 4.37
N CYS A 197 4.53 7.88 5.52
CA CYS A 197 5.66 8.43 6.27
C CYS A 197 6.15 7.41 7.29
N PRO A 198 7.48 7.21 7.43
CA PRO A 198 8.06 6.50 8.56
C PRO A 198 7.59 7.10 9.90
N ASP A 199 7.36 6.26 10.90
CA ASP A 199 6.78 6.68 12.18
C ASP A 199 7.58 7.77 12.90
N LEU A 200 8.91 7.75 12.75
CA LEU A 200 9.83 8.74 13.34
C LEU A 200 9.66 10.14 12.74
N LEU A 201 9.33 10.25 11.46
CA LEU A 201 9.25 11.51 10.71
C LEU A 201 7.81 12.04 10.61
N ARG A 202 6.85 11.34 11.25
CA ARG A 202 5.44 11.61 11.08
C ARG A 202 5.09 13.03 11.54
N ASP A 203 4.30 13.73 10.72
CA ASP A 203 3.81 15.10 10.94
C ASP A 203 4.90 16.18 10.96
N ILE A 204 6.15 15.82 10.65
CA ILE A 204 7.30 16.71 10.66
C ILE A 204 7.62 17.22 9.24
N LEU A 205 8.00 18.49 9.14
CA LEU A 205 8.55 19.12 7.94
C LEU A 205 9.80 19.91 8.33
N GLU A 206 10.95 19.63 7.73
CA GLU A 206 12.16 20.44 7.94
C GLU A 206 12.24 21.54 6.88
N VAL A 207 12.21 22.80 7.31
CA VAL A 207 12.31 23.96 6.41
C VAL A 207 13.57 24.76 6.75
N ARG A 208 14.41 25.02 5.74
CA ARG A 208 15.65 25.76 5.95
C ARG A 208 15.34 27.17 6.44
N GLY A 209 16.04 27.59 7.50
CA GLY A 209 15.84 28.88 8.15
C GLY A 209 14.72 28.93 9.19
N LEU A 210 13.80 27.93 9.21
CA LEU A 210 12.77 27.79 10.23
C LEU A 210 13.01 26.59 11.16
N GLY A 211 13.76 25.59 10.70
CA GLY A 211 14.01 24.35 11.42
C GLY A 211 12.89 23.34 11.23
N VAL A 212 12.72 22.48 12.24
CA VAL A 212 11.76 21.37 12.23
C VAL A 212 10.39 21.88 12.68
N LEU A 213 9.38 21.71 11.84
CA LEU A 213 8.00 22.15 12.08
C LEU A 213 7.09 20.94 12.30
N ASN A 214 6.18 21.02 13.27
CA ASN A 214 5.10 20.04 13.42
C ASN A 214 3.84 20.55 12.70
N ILE A 215 3.54 19.96 11.55
CA ILE A 215 2.45 20.41 10.67
C ILE A 215 1.08 20.19 11.29
N ARG A 216 0.86 19.06 11.98
CA ARG A 216 -0.41 18.78 12.65
C ARG A 216 -0.72 19.83 13.72
N THR A 217 0.27 20.20 14.52
CA THR A 217 0.10 21.21 15.59
C THR A 217 -0.13 22.61 15.02
N MET A 218 0.56 22.97 13.93
CA MET A 218 0.48 24.33 13.36
C MET A 218 -0.75 24.55 12.48
N PHE A 219 -1.14 23.56 11.67
CA PHE A 219 -2.17 23.70 10.63
C PHE A 219 -3.40 22.79 10.86
N GLY A 220 -3.38 21.97 11.92
CA GLY A 220 -4.48 21.10 12.32
C GLY A 220 -4.50 19.72 11.66
N GLU A 221 -5.45 18.87 12.09
CA GLU A 221 -5.61 17.49 11.64
C GLU A 221 -5.77 17.36 10.12
N THR A 222 -6.41 18.34 9.48
CA THR A 222 -6.68 18.35 8.04
C THR A 222 -5.45 18.66 7.19
N ALA A 223 -4.36 19.13 7.78
CA ALA A 223 -3.11 19.46 7.07
C ALA A 223 -2.18 18.25 6.90
N VAL A 224 -2.54 17.09 7.44
CA VAL A 224 -1.74 15.86 7.36
C VAL A 224 -2.56 14.68 6.84
N ARG A 225 -1.88 13.68 6.28
CA ARG A 225 -2.46 12.44 5.75
C ARG A 225 -1.59 11.28 6.20
N ARG A 226 -2.19 10.25 6.80
CA ARG A 226 -1.45 9.03 7.20
C ARG A 226 -0.87 8.26 6.02
N LYS A 227 -1.56 8.30 4.88
CA LYS A 227 -1.21 7.59 3.65
C LYS A 227 -1.93 8.22 2.46
N LYS A 228 -1.37 8.08 1.26
CA LYS A 228 -2.01 8.52 0.01
C LYS A 228 -1.53 7.65 -1.16
N SER A 229 -2.37 7.43 -2.16
CA SER A 229 -1.93 6.75 -3.39
C SER A 229 -1.06 7.71 -4.21
N LEU A 230 0.13 7.26 -4.62
CA LEU A 230 1.03 8.01 -5.50
C LEU A 230 0.47 8.01 -6.92
N LYS A 231 0.25 9.20 -7.48
CA LYS A 231 -0.36 9.39 -8.81
C LYS A 231 0.48 10.24 -9.75
N LEU A 232 1.27 11.17 -9.20
CA LEU A 232 2.08 12.10 -9.97
C LEU A 232 3.42 12.30 -9.28
N ILE A 233 4.49 12.35 -10.06
CA ILE A 233 5.81 12.80 -9.62
C ILE A 233 6.04 14.19 -10.22
N VAL A 234 6.38 15.15 -9.38
CA VAL A 234 6.83 16.48 -9.80
C VAL A 234 8.31 16.58 -9.48
N HIS A 235 9.13 16.65 -10.52
CA HIS A 235 10.58 16.79 -10.36
C HIS A 235 11.00 18.24 -10.53
N LEU A 236 11.50 18.83 -9.46
CA LEU A 236 12.07 20.17 -9.46
C LEU A 236 13.53 20.11 -9.87
N TYR A 237 13.91 20.92 -10.84
CA TYR A 237 15.29 21.03 -11.30
C TYR A 237 15.71 22.49 -11.45
N ARG A 238 17.01 22.77 -11.30
CA ARG A 238 17.58 24.07 -11.65
C ARG A 238 18.13 23.98 -13.08
N PRO A 239 17.58 24.73 -14.04
CA PRO A 239 18.11 24.72 -15.40
C PRO A 239 19.55 25.25 -15.40
N GLN A 240 20.43 24.58 -16.14
CA GLN A 240 21.77 25.11 -16.42
C GLN A 240 21.69 26.19 -17.51
N SER A 241 22.72 27.02 -17.66
CA SER A 241 22.74 28.16 -18.60
C SER A 241 22.40 27.77 -20.05
N ASP A 242 22.74 26.55 -20.48
CA ASP A 242 22.40 26.01 -21.82
C ASP A 242 20.95 25.51 -21.95
N ASP A 243 20.25 25.24 -20.84
CA ASP A 243 18.86 24.77 -20.85
C ASP A 243 17.85 25.92 -20.95
N LEU A 244 18.28 27.17 -20.70
CA LEU A 244 17.40 28.34 -20.80
C LEU A 244 16.81 28.49 -22.20
N ALA A 245 17.57 28.15 -23.25
CA ALA A 245 17.10 28.17 -24.64
C ALA A 245 16.09 27.05 -24.98
N LYS A 246 15.95 26.04 -24.12
CA LYS A 246 14.98 24.94 -24.28
C LYS A 246 13.73 25.13 -23.42
N LEU A 247 13.70 26.11 -22.51
CA LEU A 247 12.56 26.41 -21.64
C LEU A 247 11.31 26.88 -22.38
N ASP A 248 11.45 27.36 -23.62
CA ASP A 248 10.33 27.70 -24.52
C ASP A 248 9.57 26.47 -25.02
N ARG A 249 10.04 25.26 -24.68
CA ARG A 249 9.37 24.01 -25.04
C ARG A 249 8.35 23.63 -23.97
N LEU A 250 7.30 22.95 -24.42
CA LEU A 250 6.24 22.39 -23.60
C LEU A 250 6.83 21.60 -22.42
N PRO A 251 6.18 21.62 -21.24
CA PRO A 251 6.68 20.92 -20.06
C PRO A 251 6.96 19.46 -20.40
N HIS A 252 8.19 19.02 -20.15
CA HIS A 252 8.59 17.65 -20.38
C HIS A 252 7.81 16.73 -19.42
N SER A 253 6.86 15.98 -20.00
CA SER A 253 6.14 14.93 -19.29
C SER A 253 6.80 13.59 -19.56
N GLY A 254 7.23 12.91 -18.51
CA GLY A 254 7.82 11.58 -18.55
C GLY A 254 6.97 10.56 -17.80
N LYS A 255 7.53 9.37 -17.69
CA LYS A 255 7.03 8.28 -16.83
C LYS A 255 8.21 7.72 -16.03
N GLU A 256 7.92 7.27 -14.82
CA GLU A 256 8.91 6.64 -13.93
C GLU A 256 8.32 5.34 -13.37
N ASP A 257 9.07 4.26 -13.45
CA ASP A 257 8.67 2.97 -12.92
C ASP A 257 9.16 2.77 -11.49
N ILE A 258 8.24 2.47 -10.58
CA ILE A 258 8.52 2.20 -9.17
C ILE A 258 7.80 0.90 -8.79
N LEU A 259 8.56 -0.13 -8.36
CA LEU A 259 8.02 -1.46 -8.03
C LEU A 259 7.15 -2.06 -9.15
N GLY A 260 7.55 -1.83 -10.41
CA GLY A 260 6.81 -2.28 -11.59
C GLY A 260 5.51 -1.51 -11.87
N VAL A 261 5.25 -0.39 -11.18
CA VAL A 261 4.12 0.51 -11.44
C VAL A 261 4.62 1.79 -12.10
N THR A 262 4.11 2.10 -13.28
CA THR A 262 4.48 3.30 -14.05
C THR A 262 3.70 4.53 -13.56
N ILE A 263 4.41 5.51 -13.03
CA ILE A 263 3.85 6.79 -12.54
C ILE A 263 4.19 7.92 -13.49
N ARG A 264 3.25 8.84 -13.71
CA ARG A 264 3.49 10.03 -14.54
C ARG A 264 4.46 10.97 -13.83
N LYS A 265 5.43 11.50 -14.58
CA LYS A 265 6.41 12.48 -14.11
C LYS A 265 6.25 13.80 -14.87
N VAL A 266 6.32 14.92 -14.17
CA VAL A 266 6.34 16.28 -14.73
C VAL A 266 7.56 16.99 -14.19
N GLU A 267 8.33 17.61 -15.08
CA GLU A 267 9.54 18.35 -14.70
C GLU A 267 9.25 19.85 -14.66
N ILE A 268 9.58 20.50 -13.54
CA ILE A 268 9.31 21.93 -13.32
C ILE A 268 10.64 22.64 -13.01
N PRO A 269 11.07 23.60 -13.83
CA PRO A 269 12.27 24.38 -13.58
C PRO A 269 12.03 25.39 -12.45
N VAL A 270 12.96 25.43 -11.49
CA VAL A 270 12.97 26.41 -10.41
C VAL A 270 13.69 27.68 -10.87
N LEU A 271 12.90 28.73 -11.09
CA LEU A 271 13.37 30.05 -11.52
C LEU A 271 12.83 31.12 -10.56
N ALA A 272 13.61 32.18 -10.36
CA ALA A 272 13.19 33.32 -9.55
C ALA A 272 11.88 33.94 -10.08
N GLY A 273 10.97 34.30 -9.18
CA GLY A 273 9.69 34.92 -9.52
C GLY A 273 8.58 33.94 -9.97
N ARG A 274 8.85 32.64 -10.14
CA ARG A 274 7.81 31.65 -10.40
C ARG A 274 7.18 31.16 -9.10
N ASN A 275 5.85 31.17 -9.03
CA ASN A 275 5.14 30.50 -7.95
C ASN A 275 5.05 28.99 -8.27
N LEU A 276 5.90 28.20 -7.62
CA LEU A 276 5.95 26.75 -7.84
C LEU A 276 4.69 26.04 -7.35
N ALA A 277 4.04 26.51 -6.27
CA ALA A 277 2.81 25.91 -5.76
C ALA A 277 1.69 25.95 -6.79
N VAL A 278 1.53 27.08 -7.50
CA VAL A 278 0.57 27.21 -8.61
C VAL A 278 0.87 26.22 -9.73
N LEU A 279 2.14 26.02 -10.09
CA LEU A 279 2.52 25.08 -11.15
C LEU A 279 2.25 23.63 -10.74
N VAL A 280 2.52 23.26 -9.48
CA VAL A 280 2.20 21.92 -8.96
C VAL A 280 0.70 21.67 -8.92
N GLU A 281 -0.09 22.64 -8.47
CA GLU A 281 -1.56 22.52 -8.51
C GLU A 281 -2.08 22.41 -9.94
N ALA A 282 -1.52 23.18 -10.89
CA ALA A 282 -1.87 23.09 -12.30
C ALA A 282 -1.53 21.70 -12.87
N ALA A 283 -0.37 21.14 -12.52
CA ALA A 283 0.01 19.78 -12.89
C ALA A 283 -0.96 18.72 -12.32
N ALA A 284 -1.39 18.88 -11.05
CA ALA A 284 -2.38 18.00 -10.43
C ALA A 284 -3.75 18.11 -11.12
N ARG A 285 -4.22 19.31 -11.46
CA ARG A 285 -5.46 19.51 -12.23
C ARG A 285 -5.37 18.90 -13.63
N ASN A 286 -4.25 19.10 -14.33
CA ASN A 286 -4.02 18.51 -15.65
C ASN A 286 -4.03 16.97 -15.60
N PHE A 287 -3.41 16.38 -14.57
CA PHE A 287 -3.47 14.94 -14.35
C PHE A 287 -4.92 14.45 -14.21
N VAL A 288 -5.76 15.16 -13.44
CA VAL A 288 -7.18 14.82 -13.30
C VAL A 288 -7.93 14.93 -14.63
N LEU A 289 -7.66 15.96 -15.44
CA LEU A 289 -8.27 16.11 -16.77
C LEU A 289 -7.90 14.95 -17.70
N GLN A 290 -6.64 14.56 -17.73
CA GLN A 290 -6.16 13.47 -18.57
C GLN A 290 -6.76 12.12 -18.16
N GLN A 291 -6.94 11.90 -16.85
CA GLN A 291 -7.65 10.71 -16.36
C GLN A 291 -9.14 10.69 -16.74
N ARG A 292 -9.72 11.85 -17.09
CA ARG A 292 -11.07 11.97 -17.66
C ARG A 292 -11.07 11.90 -19.19
N GLY A 293 -9.92 11.62 -19.82
CA GLY A 293 -9.78 11.57 -21.27
C GLY A 293 -9.66 12.95 -21.95
N ILE A 294 -9.46 14.02 -21.18
CA ILE A 294 -9.31 15.38 -21.71
C ILE A 294 -7.82 15.68 -21.88
N ASP A 295 -7.35 15.72 -23.12
CA ASP A 295 -5.99 16.14 -23.47
C ASP A 295 -6.00 17.53 -24.11
N THR A 296 -5.82 18.56 -23.28
CA THR A 296 -5.79 19.96 -23.72
C THR A 296 -4.63 20.25 -24.68
N MET A 297 -3.54 19.48 -24.60
CA MET A 297 -2.40 19.66 -25.49
C MET A 297 -2.71 19.15 -26.89
N GLN A 298 -3.31 17.97 -26.99
CA GLN A 298 -3.72 17.43 -28.28
C GLN A 298 -4.80 18.30 -28.93
N GLU A 299 -5.73 18.83 -28.14
CA GLU A 299 -6.73 19.77 -28.60
C GLU A 299 -6.10 21.06 -29.16
N PHE A 300 -5.10 21.62 -28.47
CA PHE A 300 -4.37 22.79 -28.94
C PHE A 300 -3.60 22.51 -30.24
N ILE A 301 -2.87 21.40 -30.33
CA ILE A 301 -2.13 21.01 -31.54
C ILE A 301 -3.08 20.84 -32.72
N THR A 302 -4.24 20.24 -32.49
CA THR A 302 -5.26 20.03 -33.52
C THR A 302 -5.82 21.36 -34.03
N ARG A 303 -6.12 22.31 -33.13
CA ARG A 303 -6.56 23.67 -33.51
C ARG A 303 -5.50 24.44 -34.27
N GLN A 304 -4.23 24.34 -33.85
CA GLN A 304 -3.11 25.01 -34.53
C GLN A 304 -2.89 24.44 -35.94
N ALA A 305 -2.97 23.12 -36.09
CA ALA A 305 -2.86 22.46 -37.39
C ALA A 305 -4.03 22.83 -38.33
N GLN A 306 -5.24 23.02 -37.80
CA GLN A 306 -6.39 23.50 -38.57
C GLN A 306 -6.19 24.93 -39.07
N GLN A 307 -5.72 25.85 -38.23
CA GLN A 307 -5.44 27.23 -38.66
C GLN A 307 -4.35 27.29 -39.74
N LEU A 308 -3.28 26.50 -39.59
CA LEU A 308 -2.21 26.42 -40.59
C LEU A 308 -2.62 25.77 -41.92
N ALA A 309 -3.76 25.07 -41.95
CA ALA A 309 -4.32 24.48 -43.18
C ALA A 309 -5.37 25.39 -43.86
N GLU A 310 -5.84 26.43 -43.15
CA GLU A 310 -6.78 27.43 -43.67
C GLU A 310 -6.06 28.68 -44.25
N ASP A 311 -4.77 28.84 -43.96
CA ASP A 311 -3.85 29.85 -44.54
C ASP A 311 -3.08 29.31 -45.77
#